data_AF-A0A7J6WS74-F1
#
_entry.id   AF-A0A7J6WS74-F1
#
_cell.length_a   1.000
_cell.length_b   1.000
_cell.length_c   1.000
_cell.angle_alpha   90.00
_cell.angle_beta   90.00
_cell.angle_gamma   90.00
#
_symmetry.space_group_name_H-M   'P 1'
#
loop_
_entity.id
_entity.type
_entity.pdbx_description
1 polymer ?
#
loop_
_entity_poly.entity_id
_entity_poly.type
_entity_poly.pdbx_seq_one_letter_code
_entity_poly.pdbx_strand_id
1 'polypeptide(L)'
;MVFALLGCSSLVCSKQHRWDKVNVQVHNSLAPNKKLNIHCKSADDDLGFHQLSYNQKFSWQFHINWLESTLFWCRVGWRDNHGIYMEGSYNIYDYDRDAMRCDKIEWPSIYVPVHGLAYICEWHVQEDGLYIFHPYRKLRSERIFTWPKHLAIQNKTI
;
A
#
# COMPACT_ATOMS: atom_id res chain seq x y z
N MET A 1 16.11 -31.76 -27.71
CA MET A 1 15.66 -30.35 -27.68
C MET A 1 14.14 -30.33 -27.70
N VAL A 2 13.51 -30.04 -26.56
CA VAL A 2 12.32 -29.18 -26.36
C VAL A 2 12.17 -29.11 -24.84
N PHE A 3 12.46 -27.96 -24.23
CA PHE A 3 11.95 -27.68 -22.88
C PHE A 3 10.63 -26.92 -23.08
N ALA A 4 9.53 -27.55 -22.67
CA ALA A 4 8.24 -26.89 -22.61
C ALA A 4 8.25 -25.86 -21.47
N LEU A 5 8.46 -24.59 -21.81
CA LEU A 5 8.22 -23.46 -20.91
C LEU A 5 6.71 -23.19 -20.88
N LEU A 6 5.99 -23.91 -20.03
CA LEU A 6 4.67 -23.46 -19.58
C LEU A 6 4.89 -22.47 -18.42
N GLY A 7 5.02 -21.19 -18.75
CA GLY A 7 5.15 -20.13 -17.74
C GLY A 7 5.33 -18.73 -18.32
N CYS A 8 4.21 -17.99 -18.38
CA CYS A 8 4.08 -16.54 -18.58
C CYS A 8 4.60 -15.93 -19.90
N SER A 9 3.74 -15.93 -20.91
CA SER A 9 3.82 -15.05 -22.07
C SER A 9 3.65 -13.57 -21.64
N SER A 10 4.72 -12.78 -21.76
CA SER A 10 4.74 -11.31 -21.96
C SER A 10 3.99 -10.34 -21.02
N LEU A 11 3.61 -10.75 -19.81
CA LEU A 11 3.30 -9.83 -18.70
C LEU A 11 4.11 -10.27 -17.47
N VAL A 12 5.42 -10.06 -17.52
CA VAL A 12 6.32 -10.43 -16.42
C VAL A 12 6.04 -9.54 -15.22
N CYS A 13 5.46 -10.14 -14.19
CA CYS A 13 5.47 -9.59 -12.83
C CYS A 13 6.95 -9.44 -12.41
N SER A 14 7.52 -8.23 -12.52
CA SER A 14 8.92 -8.00 -12.16
C SER A 14 9.05 -8.03 -10.64
N LYS A 15 9.84 -8.98 -10.12
CA LYS A 15 10.13 -9.06 -8.68
C LYS A 15 11.10 -7.93 -8.29
N GLN A 16 10.80 -7.26 -7.18
CA GLN A 16 11.71 -6.33 -6.53
C GLN A 16 12.93 -7.08 -6.00
N HIS A 17 14.11 -6.54 -6.27
CA HIS A 17 15.38 -7.03 -5.81
C HIS A 17 15.96 -6.10 -4.75
N ARG A 18 16.97 -6.61 -4.08
CA ARG A 18 17.79 -5.83 -3.17
C ARG A 18 18.25 -4.53 -3.78
N TRP A 19 18.21 -3.45 -2.99
CA TRP A 19 18.57 -2.08 -3.39
C TRP A 19 17.63 -1.42 -4.40
N ASP A 20 16.61 -2.12 -4.91
CA ASP A 20 15.58 -1.45 -5.70
C ASP A 20 14.93 -0.36 -4.84
N LYS A 21 14.77 0.81 -5.45
CA LYS A 21 14.14 1.96 -4.80
C LYS A 21 12.64 1.89 -5.01
N VAL A 22 11.92 1.73 -3.91
CA VAL A 22 10.46 1.62 -3.88
C VAL A 22 9.86 2.91 -3.33
N ASN A 23 8.77 3.35 -3.94
CA ASN A 23 7.94 4.44 -3.44
C ASN A 23 6.57 3.90 -3.07
N VAL A 24 6.21 3.97 -1.80
CA VAL A 24 4.87 3.61 -1.32
C VAL A 24 4.05 4.88 -1.23
N GLN A 25 2.81 4.82 -1.73
CA GLN A 25 1.85 5.91 -1.65
C GLN A 25 0.56 5.39 -1.04
N VAL A 26 0.01 6.09 -0.06
CA VAL A 26 -1.29 5.80 0.53
C VAL A 26 -2.22 6.98 0.28
N HIS A 27 -3.23 6.76 -0.55
CA HIS A 27 -4.23 7.76 -0.91
C HIS A 27 -5.47 7.61 -0.04
N ASN A 28 -6.01 8.74 0.41
CA ASN A 28 -7.35 8.80 0.97
C ASN A 28 -8.38 8.84 -0.16
N SER A 29 -9.01 7.69 -0.43
CA SER A 29 -10.05 7.50 -1.44
C SER A 29 -11.39 7.12 -0.81
N LEU A 30 -11.67 7.62 0.40
CA LEU A 30 -12.91 7.37 1.14
C LEU A 30 -14.10 8.10 0.48
N ALA A 31 -14.32 9.35 0.85
CA ALA A 31 -15.34 10.22 0.28
C ALA A 31 -14.98 11.68 0.59
N PRO A 32 -15.57 12.66 -0.11
CA PRO A 32 -15.44 14.07 0.25
C PRO A 32 -15.71 14.31 1.75
N ASN A 33 -14.94 15.21 2.35
CA ASN A 33 -14.98 15.53 3.79
C ASN A 33 -14.58 14.40 4.75
N LYS A 34 -14.13 13.24 4.26
CA LYS A 34 -13.52 12.20 5.10
C LYS A 34 -12.04 12.46 5.26
N LYS A 35 -11.60 12.49 6.53
CA LYS A 35 -10.19 12.58 6.90
C LYS A 35 -9.68 11.21 7.28
N LEU A 36 -8.51 10.88 6.74
CA LEU A 36 -7.77 9.67 7.03
C LEU A 36 -6.61 10.02 7.96
N ASN A 37 -6.58 9.43 9.14
CA ASN A 37 -5.45 9.47 10.04
C ASN A 37 -4.56 8.26 9.73
N ILE A 38 -3.26 8.50 9.53
CA ILE A 38 -2.30 7.44 9.24
C ILE A 38 -1.01 7.67 10.01
N HIS A 39 -0.51 6.65 10.70
CA HIS A 39 0.80 6.64 11.32
C HIS A 39 1.53 5.38 10.91
N CYS A 40 2.61 5.55 10.13
CA CYS A 40 3.41 4.47 9.59
C CYS A 40 4.79 4.40 10.23
N LYS A 41 5.33 3.19 10.35
CA LYS A 41 6.72 2.96 10.74
C LYS A 41 7.24 1.62 10.23
N SER A 42 8.55 1.46 10.24
CA SER A 42 9.27 0.20 10.10
C SER A 42 9.91 -0.17 11.44
N ALA A 43 10.78 -1.19 11.44
CA ALA A 43 11.60 -1.50 12.61
C ALA A 43 12.61 -0.39 12.92
N ASP A 44 13.07 0.31 11.89
CA ASP A 44 14.19 1.25 11.97
C ASP A 44 13.74 2.73 11.95
N ASP A 45 12.62 3.02 11.29
CA ASP A 45 12.16 4.38 11.02
C ASP A 45 10.71 4.60 11.46
N ASP A 46 10.45 5.68 12.20
CA ASP A 46 9.09 6.18 12.42
C ASP A 46 8.80 7.30 11.42
N LEU A 47 7.82 7.08 10.54
CA LEU A 47 7.44 8.04 9.50
C LEU A 47 6.44 9.09 10.01
N GLY A 48 5.99 8.95 11.27
CA GLY A 48 5.13 9.88 11.96
C GLY A 48 3.66 9.79 11.60
N PHE A 49 2.88 10.61 12.29
CA PHE A 49 1.44 10.77 12.08
C PHE A 49 1.14 11.80 11.00
N HIS A 50 0.20 11.46 10.12
CA HIS A 50 -0.31 12.34 9.07
C HIS A 50 -1.84 12.28 9.05
N GLN A 51 -2.46 13.44 8.83
CA GLN A 51 -3.89 13.53 8.57
C GLN A 51 -4.11 13.95 7.12
N LEU A 52 -4.76 13.09 6.35
CA LEU A 52 -5.01 13.29 4.92
C LEU A 52 -6.47 13.64 4.68
N SER A 53 -6.70 14.78 4.03
CA SER A 53 -8.01 15.11 3.47
C SER A 53 -8.34 14.21 2.28
N TYR A 54 -9.59 14.22 1.83
CA TYR A 54 -9.99 13.48 0.63
C TYR A 54 -9.08 13.82 -0.57
N ASN A 55 -8.68 12.80 -1.33
CA ASN A 55 -7.72 12.87 -2.45
C ASN A 55 -6.28 13.31 -2.09
N GLN A 56 -5.97 13.52 -0.81
CA GLN A 56 -4.57 13.68 -0.39
C GLN A 56 -3.92 12.31 -0.23
N LYS A 57 -2.58 12.30 -0.34
CA LYS A 57 -1.77 11.11 -0.16
C LYS A 57 -0.60 11.36 0.77
N PHE A 58 -0.19 10.31 1.45
CA PHE A 58 1.06 10.23 2.18
C PHE A 58 2.00 9.26 1.42
N SER A 59 3.29 9.59 1.30
CA SER A 59 4.23 8.75 0.57
C SER A 59 5.62 8.78 1.17
N TRP A 60 6.33 7.67 1.06
CA TRP A 60 7.73 7.55 1.46
C TRP A 60 8.48 6.62 0.50
N GLN A 61 9.80 6.77 0.51
CA GLN A 61 10.71 6.02 -0.35
C GLN A 61 11.72 5.28 0.50
N PHE A 62 12.10 4.08 0.06
CA PHE A 62 13.14 3.28 0.69
C PHE A 62 13.82 2.38 -0.33
N HIS A 63 14.94 1.79 0.08
CA HIS A 63 15.58 0.70 -0.64
C HIS A 63 15.23 -0.63 0.02
N ILE A 64 15.02 -1.66 -0.78
CA ILE A 64 14.87 -3.03 -0.27
C ILE A 64 16.13 -3.41 0.51
N ASN A 65 15.95 -3.85 1.75
CA ASN A 65 17.05 -4.21 2.63
C ASN A 65 17.81 -5.44 2.09
N TRP A 66 19.01 -5.67 2.60
CA TRP A 66 19.84 -6.78 2.11
C TRP A 66 19.18 -8.16 2.30
N LEU A 67 18.36 -8.30 3.34
CA LEU A 67 17.71 -9.56 3.70
C LEU A 67 16.34 -9.75 3.05
N GLU A 68 15.92 -8.91 2.09
CA GLU A 68 14.64 -9.04 1.40
C GLU A 68 13.46 -9.20 2.38
N SER A 69 13.43 -8.39 3.43
CA SER A 69 12.48 -8.48 4.56
C SER A 69 11.95 -7.10 4.99
N THR A 70 12.07 -6.10 4.11
CA THR A 70 11.58 -4.75 4.40
C THR A 70 10.08 -4.77 4.71
N LEU A 71 9.69 -4.16 5.83
CA LEU A 71 8.33 -4.12 6.33
C LEU A 71 7.99 -2.72 6.84
N PHE A 72 6.85 -2.19 6.39
CA PHE A 72 6.24 -0.98 6.93
C PHE A 72 4.79 -1.29 7.32
N TRP A 73 4.46 -1.02 8.57
CA TRP A 73 3.10 -1.13 9.07
C TRP A 73 2.56 0.23 9.48
N CYS A 74 1.25 0.40 9.29
CA CYS A 74 0.58 1.64 9.57
C CYS A 74 -0.67 1.40 10.41
N ARG A 75 -0.89 2.26 11.41
CA ARG A 75 -2.20 2.45 12.00
C ARG A 75 -2.97 3.42 11.13
N VAL A 76 -4.15 3.00 10.72
CA VAL A 76 -4.98 3.75 9.78
C VAL A 76 -6.38 3.86 10.38
N GLY A 77 -6.93 5.07 10.42
CA GLY A 77 -8.28 5.27 10.93
C GLY A 77 -9.01 6.48 10.36
N TRP A 78 -10.33 6.43 10.37
CA TRP A 78 -11.22 7.44 9.81
C TRP A 78 -12.61 7.36 10.45
N ARG A 79 -13.50 8.32 10.16
CA ARG A 79 -14.88 8.30 10.66
C ARG A 79 -15.90 8.04 9.55
N ASP A 80 -16.77 7.06 9.76
CA ASP A 80 -17.87 6.76 8.84
C ASP A 80 -18.95 7.88 8.83
N ASN A 81 -20.01 7.70 8.05
CA ASN A 81 -21.10 8.69 7.95
C ASN A 81 -21.95 8.80 9.23
N HIS A 82 -21.87 7.83 10.13
CA HIS A 82 -22.53 7.83 11.43
C HIS A 82 -21.62 8.36 12.55
N GLY A 83 -20.41 8.82 12.21
CA GLY A 83 -19.42 9.33 13.17
C GLY A 83 -18.64 8.24 13.91
N ILE A 84 -18.84 6.96 13.56
CA ILE A 84 -18.12 5.84 14.15
C ILE A 84 -16.67 5.87 13.66
N TYR A 85 -15.73 5.77 14.60
CA TYR A 85 -14.31 5.71 14.28
C TYR A 85 -13.92 4.28 13.92
N MET A 86 -13.44 4.10 12.69
CA MET A 86 -12.90 2.85 12.16
C MET A 86 -11.38 2.95 12.23
N GLU A 87 -10.72 1.93 12.76
CA GLU A 87 -9.26 1.87 12.85
C GLU A 87 -8.76 0.44 12.65
N GLY A 88 -7.58 0.30 12.04
CA GLY A 88 -6.86 -0.96 11.95
C GLY A 88 -5.36 -0.76 11.84
N SER A 89 -4.61 -1.82 12.13
CA SER A 89 -3.15 -1.88 11.89
C SER A 89 -2.88 -2.81 10.72
N TYR A 90 -2.16 -2.31 9.72
CA TYR A 90 -1.95 -3.02 8.45
C TYR A 90 -0.49 -2.92 8.01
N ASN A 91 0.08 -4.04 7.56
CA ASN A 91 1.37 -4.05 6.88
C ASN A 91 1.16 -3.44 5.49
N ILE A 92 1.35 -2.14 5.34
CA ILE A 92 1.15 -1.42 4.07
C ILE A 92 2.23 -1.79 3.06
N TYR A 93 3.45 -2.08 3.52
CA TYR A 93 4.45 -2.72 2.66
C TYR A 93 5.01 -3.93 3.38
N ASP A 94 4.97 -5.08 2.74
CA ASP A 94 5.53 -6.34 3.22
C ASP A 94 6.24 -6.99 2.04
N TYR A 95 7.57 -7.13 2.10
CA TYR A 95 8.36 -7.62 0.97
C TYR A 95 7.84 -8.94 0.40
N ASP A 96 7.55 -9.92 1.26
CA ASP A 96 7.12 -11.26 0.84
C ASP A 96 5.81 -11.22 0.06
N ARG A 97 4.92 -10.30 0.43
CA ARG A 97 3.65 -10.07 -0.26
C ARG A 97 3.84 -9.17 -1.49
N ASP A 98 4.58 -8.09 -1.37
CA ASP A 98 4.48 -6.95 -2.30
C ASP A 98 5.58 -6.90 -3.35
N ALA A 99 6.66 -7.67 -3.20
CA ALA A 99 7.79 -7.65 -4.13
C ALA A 99 7.41 -7.92 -5.58
N MET A 100 6.33 -8.65 -5.84
CA MET A 100 5.77 -8.86 -7.20
C MET A 100 4.46 -8.09 -7.41
N ARG A 101 3.84 -7.54 -6.36
CA ARG A 101 2.57 -6.80 -6.47
C ARG A 101 2.76 -5.31 -6.70
N CYS A 102 3.92 -4.74 -6.49
CA CYS A 102 4.16 -3.34 -6.85
C CYS A 102 4.52 -3.20 -8.32
N ASP A 103 4.11 -2.09 -8.94
CA ASP A 103 4.33 -1.87 -10.37
C ASP A 103 5.75 -1.38 -10.61
N LYS A 104 6.43 -1.98 -11.58
CA LYS A 104 7.71 -1.48 -12.09
C LYS A 104 7.47 -0.20 -12.87
N ILE A 105 8.25 0.83 -12.56
CA ILE A 105 8.17 2.12 -13.24
C ILE A 105 8.96 2.02 -14.55
N GLU A 106 8.27 2.24 -15.68
CA GLU A 106 8.90 2.42 -16.98
C GLU A 106 9.15 3.91 -17.23
N TRP A 107 10.40 4.25 -17.56
CA TRP A 107 10.80 5.62 -17.87
C TRP A 107 10.73 5.89 -19.39
N PRO A 108 10.25 7.06 -19.83
CA PRO A 108 9.78 8.18 -19.01
C PRO A 108 8.38 7.95 -18.41
N SER A 109 8.18 8.32 -17.14
CA SER A 109 6.89 8.20 -16.48
C SER A 109 6.26 9.54 -16.12
N ILE A 110 5.06 9.81 -16.62
CA ILE A 110 4.29 11.02 -16.25
C ILE A 110 3.70 10.93 -14.83
N TYR A 111 3.46 9.71 -14.32
CA TYR A 111 2.85 9.49 -13.02
C TYR A 111 3.84 9.67 -11.86
N VAL A 112 5.14 9.58 -12.13
CA VAL A 112 6.20 9.64 -11.11
C VAL A 112 7.30 10.58 -11.61
N PRO A 113 7.39 11.82 -11.10
CA PRO A 113 8.38 12.80 -11.56
C PRO A 113 9.77 12.61 -10.93
N VAL A 114 9.99 11.54 -10.14
CA VAL A 114 11.21 11.34 -9.35
C VAL A 114 12.15 10.36 -10.03
N HIS A 115 13.23 10.86 -10.61
CA HIS A 115 14.27 10.03 -11.22
C HIS A 115 14.90 9.05 -10.21
N GLY A 116 15.17 7.82 -10.67
CA GLY A 116 15.82 6.78 -9.87
C GLY A 116 14.88 5.89 -9.05
N LEU A 117 13.56 6.08 -9.13
CA LEU A 117 12.60 5.10 -8.62
C LEU A 117 12.45 3.91 -9.57
N ALA A 118 12.41 2.71 -9.00
CA ALA A 118 12.26 1.46 -9.73
C ALA A 118 10.82 0.91 -9.64
N TYR A 119 10.16 1.06 -8.48
CA TYR A 119 8.81 0.53 -8.26
C TYR A 119 7.90 1.50 -7.51
N ILE A 120 6.60 1.41 -7.79
CA ILE A 120 5.53 2.08 -7.05
C ILE A 120 4.60 1.05 -6.40
N CYS A 121 4.28 1.26 -5.12
CA CYS A 121 3.22 0.54 -4.44
C CYS A 121 2.12 1.55 -4.09
N GLU A 122 1.04 1.55 -4.88
CA GLU A 122 -0.02 2.53 -4.73
C GLU A 122 -1.20 1.94 -3.97
N TRP A 123 -1.47 2.47 -2.78
CA TRP A 123 -2.56 2.06 -1.91
C TRP A 123 -3.70 3.05 -1.93
N HIS A 124 -4.92 2.55 -2.02
CA HIS A 124 -6.14 3.33 -1.90
C HIS A 124 -6.93 2.86 -0.70
N VAL A 125 -7.15 3.77 0.24
CA VAL A 125 -8.00 3.52 1.41
C VAL A 125 -9.42 3.93 1.07
N GLN A 126 -10.34 2.96 1.08
CA GLN A 126 -11.75 3.10 0.71
C GLN A 126 -12.64 2.68 1.89
N GLU A 127 -13.95 2.92 1.78
CA GLU A 127 -14.89 2.69 2.89
C GLU A 127 -15.01 1.21 3.28
N ASP A 128 -14.73 0.28 2.36
CA ASP A 128 -14.83 -1.16 2.59
C ASP A 128 -13.48 -1.86 2.82
N GLY A 129 -12.35 -1.18 2.57
CA GLY A 129 -11.03 -1.73 2.82
C GLY A 129 -9.88 -0.97 2.17
N LEU A 130 -8.72 -1.61 2.16
CA LEU A 130 -7.48 -1.09 1.59
C LEU A 130 -7.12 -1.90 0.35
N TYR A 131 -6.83 -1.19 -0.72
CA TYR A 131 -6.58 -1.75 -2.04
C TYR A 131 -5.19 -1.40 -2.53
N ILE A 132 -4.55 -2.32 -3.25
CA ILE A 132 -3.41 -2.00 -4.12
C ILE A 132 -3.95 -1.66 -5.51
N PHE A 133 -3.45 -0.57 -6.09
CA PHE A 133 -3.74 -0.12 -7.43
C PHE A 133 -2.50 -0.29 -8.33
N HIS A 134 -2.74 -0.59 -9.60
CA HIS A 134 -1.70 -0.91 -10.59
C HIS A 134 -1.69 0.11 -11.73
N PRO A 135 -1.06 1.28 -11.52
CA PRO A 135 -1.10 2.37 -12.49
C PRO A 135 -0.40 2.04 -13.82
N TYR A 136 0.53 1.09 -13.84
CA TYR A 136 1.30 0.70 -15.04
C TYR A 136 0.82 -0.60 -15.67
N ARG A 137 0.35 -1.57 -14.87
CA ARG A 137 -0.01 -2.90 -15.39
C ARG A 137 -1.43 -3.03 -15.91
N LYS A 138 -2.27 -1.98 -15.80
CA LYS A 138 -3.71 -2.02 -16.18
C LYS A 138 -4.46 -3.20 -15.55
N LEU A 139 -4.00 -3.66 -14.39
CA LEU A 139 -4.65 -4.73 -13.64
C LEU A 139 -5.80 -4.14 -12.82
N ARG A 140 -6.76 -4.99 -12.46
CA ARG A 140 -7.81 -4.61 -11.51
C ARG A 140 -7.17 -4.37 -10.14
N SER A 141 -7.72 -3.42 -9.39
CA SER A 141 -7.30 -3.22 -8.01
C SER A 141 -7.59 -4.45 -7.17
N GLU A 142 -6.67 -4.78 -6.27
CA GLU A 142 -6.77 -5.90 -5.36
C GLU A 142 -7.08 -5.39 -3.96
N ARG A 143 -8.21 -5.81 -3.36
CA ARG A 143 -8.48 -5.54 -1.94
C ARG A 143 -7.63 -6.46 -1.09
N ILE A 144 -6.64 -5.91 -0.39
CA ILE A 144 -5.73 -6.69 0.46
C ILE A 144 -6.28 -6.82 1.88
N PHE A 145 -6.88 -5.74 2.39
CA PHE A 145 -7.43 -5.71 3.74
C PHE A 145 -8.86 -5.21 3.75
N THR A 146 -9.66 -5.76 4.66
CA THR A 146 -10.99 -5.25 5.02
C THR A 146 -10.90 -4.50 6.34
N TRP A 147 -11.76 -3.51 6.53
CA TRP A 147 -11.93 -2.91 7.86
C TRP A 147 -12.45 -3.95 8.85
N PRO A 148 -12.02 -3.89 10.13
CA PRO A 148 -12.67 -4.69 11.15
C PRO A 148 -14.16 -4.32 11.20
N LYS A 149 -15.01 -5.33 11.26
CA LYS A 149 -16.44 -5.10 11.54
C LYS A 149 -16.54 -4.39 12.88
N HIS A 150 -17.53 -3.51 13.02
CA HIS A 150 -17.81 -2.83 14.28
C HIS A 150 -17.67 -3.83 15.43
N LEU A 151 -16.70 -3.58 16.32
CA LEU A 151 -16.80 -4.10 17.68
C LEU A 151 -17.99 -3.34 18.26
N ALA A 152 -19.21 -3.83 17.98
CA ALA A 152 -20.38 -3.48 18.74
C ALA A 152 -19.98 -3.71 20.18
N ILE A 153 -19.80 -2.62 20.92
CA ILE A 153 -19.67 -2.50 22.37
C ILE A 153 -19.72 -3.89 23.01
N GLN A 154 -18.58 -4.59 23.03
CA GLN A 154 -18.47 -5.74 23.90
C GLN A 154 -18.25 -5.12 25.27
N ASN A 155 -19.36 -4.76 25.91
CA ASN A 155 -19.46 -4.78 27.36
C ASN A 155 -18.99 -6.18 27.79
N LYS A 156 -17.69 -6.31 28.03
CA LYS A 156 -17.14 -7.33 28.90
C LYS A 156 -16.60 -6.60 30.12
N THR A 157 -17.54 -6.21 30.96
CA THR A 157 -17.50 -6.61 32.37
C THR A 157 -17.01 -8.06 32.44
N ILE A 158 -15.84 -8.28 33.03
CA ILE A 158 -15.60 -9.05 34.27
C ILE A 158 -14.44 -8.33 34.97
#